data_AF-A0ABD3PYB2-F1
#
_entry.id   AF-A0ABD3PYB2-F1
#
_cell.length_a   1.000
_cell.length_b   1.000
_cell.length_c   1.000
_cell.angle_alpha   90.00
_cell.angle_beta   90.00
_cell.angle_gamma   90.00
#
_symmetry.space_group_name_H-M   'P 1'
#
loop_
_entity.id
_entity.type
_entity.pdbx_description
1 polymer ?
#
loop_
_entity_poly.entity_id
_entity_poly.type
_entity_poly.pdbx_seq_one_letter_code
_entity_poly.pdbx_strand_id
1 'polypeptide(L)'
;MMEFVRQGNITGDLTEVPGIGPKAAEKLAEGDEHDQITNTWQLLGKFMMLKGPDTADEKVECMEHCEKFWFWLQSKGISAHRSAIVKAVAQKMNGALPGIYDSSLYEEDEEED
;
A
#
# COMPACT_ATOMS: atom_id res chain seq x y z
N MET A 1 11.22 4.96 5.72
CA MET A 1 10.09 5.47 4.91
C MET A 1 10.57 6.33 3.75
N MET A 2 11.33 7.42 3.97
CA MET A 2 11.80 8.29 2.88
C MET A 2 12.65 7.60 1.82
N GLU A 3 13.42 6.56 2.17
CA GLU A 3 14.28 5.86 1.20
C GLU A 3 13.48 5.08 0.14
N PHE A 4 12.50 4.27 0.54
CA PHE A 4 11.62 3.53 -0.38
C PHE A 4 10.87 4.45 -1.35
N VAL A 5 10.35 5.56 -0.84
CA VAL A 5 9.58 6.54 -1.63
C VAL A 5 10.46 7.29 -2.62
N ARG A 6 11.70 7.65 -2.24
CA ARG A 6 12.64 8.41 -3.08
C ARG A 6 13.51 7.54 -3.99
N GLN A 7 13.71 6.26 -3.67
CA GLN A 7 14.48 5.34 -4.53
C GLN A 7 13.79 5.20 -5.89
N GLY A 8 14.56 5.38 -6.97
CA GLY A 8 14.04 5.27 -8.34
C GLY A 8 13.67 3.83 -8.74
N ASN A 9 14.35 2.83 -8.17
CA ASN A 9 14.19 1.43 -8.57
C ASN A 9 13.74 0.57 -7.38
N ILE A 10 12.59 -0.07 -7.51
CA ILE A 10 12.17 -1.18 -6.65
C ILE A 10 12.90 -2.45 -7.09
N THR A 11 13.33 -3.26 -6.13
CA THR A 11 14.11 -4.49 -6.39
C THR A 11 13.21 -5.71 -6.54
N GLY A 12 11.97 -5.60 -6.06
CA GLY A 12 11.04 -6.72 -5.96
C GLY A 12 11.05 -7.40 -4.60
N ASP A 13 11.99 -7.06 -3.72
CA ASP A 13 12.00 -7.56 -2.35
C ASP A 13 10.92 -6.87 -1.54
N LEU A 14 9.91 -7.63 -1.09
CA LEU A 14 8.81 -7.11 -0.27
C LEU A 14 9.28 -6.44 1.03
N THR A 15 10.45 -6.81 1.55
CA THR A 15 11.01 -6.23 2.78
C THR A 15 11.58 -4.83 2.58
N GLU A 16 11.69 -4.36 1.33
CA GLU A 16 12.02 -2.97 1.02
C GLU A 16 10.88 -2.00 1.39
N VAL A 17 9.65 -2.53 1.57
CA VAL A 17 8.48 -1.76 2.00
C VAL A 17 8.49 -1.60 3.53
N PRO A 18 8.49 -0.37 4.06
CA PRO A 18 8.42 -0.11 5.49
C PRO A 18 7.26 -0.83 6.18
N GLY A 19 7.56 -1.57 7.25
CA GLY A 19 6.57 -2.34 8.02
C GLY A 19 6.33 -3.76 7.51
N ILE A 20 6.92 -4.15 6.36
CA ILE A 20 6.91 -5.53 5.88
C ILE A 20 8.24 -6.21 6.25
N GLY A 21 8.17 -7.15 7.19
CA GLY A 21 9.27 -8.06 7.51
C GLY A 21 9.08 -9.44 6.88
N PRO A 22 10.04 -10.37 7.08
CA PRO A 22 10.00 -11.71 6.47
C PRO A 22 8.69 -12.48 6.71
N LYS A 23 8.15 -12.44 7.94
CA LYS A 23 6.87 -13.09 8.27
C LYS A 23 5.66 -12.48 7.56
N ALA A 24 5.70 -11.17 7.32
CA ALA A 24 4.63 -10.51 6.55
C ALA A 24 4.75 -10.86 5.07
N ALA A 25 5.97 -10.95 4.53
CA ALA A 25 6.22 -11.42 3.18
C ALA A 25 5.79 -12.88 2.96
N GLU A 26 6.03 -13.77 3.94
CA GLU A 26 5.53 -15.16 3.92
C GLU A 26 4.00 -15.19 3.81
N LYS A 27 3.29 -14.42 4.65
CA LYS A 27 1.82 -14.31 4.61
C LYS A 27 1.30 -13.75 3.30
N LEU A 28 2.01 -12.79 2.71
CA LEU A 28 1.66 -12.23 1.40
C LEU A 28 1.74 -13.29 0.29
N ALA A 29 2.68 -14.23 0.40
CA ALA A 29 2.88 -15.32 -0.55
C ALA A 29 1.92 -16.52 -0.35
N GLU A 30 1.08 -16.52 0.70
CA GLU A 30 0.04 -17.55 0.90
C GLU A 30 -1.18 -17.29 -0.01
N GLY A 31 -1.97 -18.32 -0.30
CA GLY A 31 -3.21 -18.23 -1.10
C GLY A 31 -3.10 -18.83 -2.50
N ASP A 32 -4.15 -18.68 -3.31
CA ASP A 32 -4.19 -19.11 -4.70
C ASP A 32 -3.40 -18.15 -5.61
N GLU A 33 -3.03 -18.60 -6.80
CA GLU A 33 -2.19 -17.85 -7.77
C GLU A 33 -2.66 -16.40 -8.02
N HIS A 34 -3.96 -16.14 -7.88
CA HIS A 34 -4.56 -14.82 -8.08
C HIS A 34 -4.51 -13.88 -6.86
N ASP A 35 -4.13 -14.37 -5.67
CA ASP A 35 -4.03 -13.56 -4.45
C ASP A 35 -2.64 -13.64 -3.77
N GLN A 36 -1.72 -14.44 -4.32
CA GLN A 36 -0.33 -14.48 -3.90
C GLN A 36 0.43 -13.22 -4.32
N ILE A 37 1.16 -12.64 -3.38
CA ILE A 37 2.05 -11.51 -3.58
C ILE A 37 3.45 -11.94 -3.16
N THR A 38 4.34 -12.10 -4.14
CA THR A 38 5.72 -12.58 -3.96
C THR A 38 6.77 -11.52 -4.26
N ASN A 39 6.37 -10.36 -4.78
CA ASN A 39 7.26 -9.24 -5.02
C ASN A 39 6.59 -7.86 -4.86
N THR A 40 7.40 -6.81 -4.75
CA THR A 40 6.93 -5.44 -4.56
C THR A 40 6.01 -4.95 -5.68
N TRP A 41 6.30 -5.27 -6.95
CA TRP A 41 5.45 -4.83 -8.07
C TRP A 41 4.02 -5.35 -7.94
N GLN A 42 3.86 -6.61 -7.53
CA GLN A 42 2.54 -7.20 -7.31
C GLN A 42 1.82 -6.51 -6.14
N LEU A 43 2.52 -6.17 -5.06
CA LEU A 43 1.93 -5.44 -3.94
C LEU A 43 1.42 -4.05 -4.37
N LEU A 44 2.23 -3.32 -5.14
CA LEU A 44 1.83 -2.03 -5.71
C LEU A 44 0.64 -2.19 -6.68
N GLY A 45 0.64 -3.25 -7.50
CA GLY A 45 -0.46 -3.61 -8.38
C GLY A 45 -1.74 -3.90 -7.61
N LYS A 46 -1.65 -4.64 -6.49
CA LYS A 46 -2.80 -4.92 -5.61
C LYS A 46 -3.37 -3.65 -5.03
N PHE A 47 -2.53 -2.73 -4.58
CA PHE A 47 -2.98 -1.40 -4.14
C PHE A 47 -3.78 -0.73 -5.26
N MET A 48 -3.24 -0.64 -6.48
CA MET A 48 -3.95 -0.04 -7.61
C MET A 48 -5.27 -0.71 -7.96
N MET A 49 -5.34 -2.04 -7.93
CA MET A 49 -6.58 -2.78 -8.20
C MET A 49 -7.70 -2.39 -7.23
N LEU A 50 -7.37 -2.12 -5.97
CA LEU A 50 -8.35 -1.73 -4.95
C LEU A 50 -8.87 -0.29 -5.12
N LYS A 51 -8.19 0.55 -5.91
CA LYS A 51 -8.72 1.86 -6.30
C LYS A 51 -9.88 1.75 -7.28
N GLY A 52 -9.86 0.72 -8.14
CA GLY A 52 -10.83 0.60 -9.22
C GLY A 52 -10.69 1.70 -10.29
N PRO A 53 -11.63 1.76 -11.24
CA PRO A 53 -11.64 2.78 -12.27
C PRO A 53 -12.04 4.16 -11.71
N ASP A 54 -11.49 5.23 -12.29
CA ASP A 54 -11.85 6.60 -11.92
C ASP A 54 -13.05 7.09 -12.75
N THR A 55 -14.22 6.48 -12.51
CA THR A 55 -15.50 6.85 -13.13
C THR A 55 -16.38 7.57 -12.10
N ALA A 56 -17.32 8.40 -12.57
CA ALA A 56 -18.18 9.18 -11.67
C ALA A 56 -19.00 8.31 -10.69
N ASP A 57 -19.34 7.09 -11.09
CA ASP A 57 -20.17 6.16 -10.30
C ASP A 57 -19.36 5.21 -9.41
N GLU A 58 -18.04 5.07 -9.63
CA GLU A 58 -17.17 4.09 -8.94
C GLU A 58 -15.92 4.73 -8.30
N LYS A 59 -15.88 6.06 -8.21
CA LYS A 59 -14.72 6.80 -7.71
C LYS A 59 -14.40 6.41 -6.27
N VAL A 60 -13.21 5.86 -6.06
CA VAL A 60 -12.65 5.57 -4.73
C VAL A 60 -11.71 6.71 -4.32
N GLU A 61 -12.12 7.44 -3.28
CA GLU A 61 -11.33 8.53 -2.70
C GLU A 61 -10.11 8.00 -1.93
N CYS A 62 -9.13 8.88 -1.69
CA CYS A 62 -7.83 8.54 -1.11
C CYS A 62 -7.94 7.74 0.21
N MET A 63 -8.76 8.22 1.16
CA MET A 63 -8.94 7.56 2.47
C MET A 63 -9.51 6.15 2.32
N GLU A 64 -10.59 6.03 1.54
CA GLU A 64 -11.24 4.74 1.27
C GLU A 64 -10.29 3.76 0.57
N HIS A 65 -9.46 4.25 -0.36
CA HIS A 65 -8.47 3.43 -1.04
C HIS A 65 -7.44 2.85 -0.07
N CYS A 66 -6.90 3.69 0.80
CA CYS A 66 -5.97 3.28 1.86
C CYS A 66 -6.62 2.30 2.87
N GLU A 67 -7.90 2.50 3.21
CA GLU A 67 -8.66 1.58 4.07
C GLU A 67 -8.90 0.22 3.42
N LYS A 68 -9.33 0.20 2.15
CA LYS A 68 -9.47 -1.05 1.38
C LYS A 68 -8.19 -1.85 1.35
N PHE A 69 -7.06 -1.17 1.15
CA PHE A 69 -5.75 -1.82 1.17
C PHE A 69 -5.40 -2.37 2.56
N TRP A 70 -5.69 -1.62 3.62
CA TRP A 70 -5.48 -2.09 4.98
C TRP A 70 -6.35 -3.32 5.32
N PHE A 71 -7.64 -3.30 4.97
CA PHE A 71 -8.52 -4.44 5.20
C PHE A 71 -8.08 -5.68 4.42
N TRP A 72 -7.58 -5.49 3.19
CA TRP A 72 -6.98 -6.60 2.45
C TRP A 72 -5.72 -7.15 3.15
N LEU A 73 -4.80 -6.30 3.63
CA LEU A 73 -3.65 -6.74 4.43
C LEU A 73 -4.08 -7.54 5.67
N GLN A 74 -5.14 -7.09 6.36
CA GLN A 74 -5.71 -7.82 7.49
C GLN A 74 -6.28 -9.18 7.08
N SER A 75 -6.91 -9.29 5.91
CA SER A 75 -7.37 -10.59 5.39
C SER A 75 -6.22 -11.56 5.08
N LYS A 76 -5.01 -11.05 4.77
CA LYS A 76 -3.77 -11.85 4.68
C LYS A 76 -3.15 -12.13 6.05
N GLY A 77 -3.79 -11.73 7.14
CA GLY A 77 -3.28 -11.89 8.51
C GLY A 77 -2.20 -10.89 8.91
N ILE A 78 -2.07 -9.76 8.21
CA ILE A 78 -1.16 -8.66 8.55
C ILE A 78 -1.94 -7.59 9.30
N SER A 79 -1.73 -7.48 10.61
CA SER A 79 -2.48 -6.60 11.50
C SER A 79 -1.63 -5.58 12.24
N ALA A 80 -0.34 -5.48 11.92
CA ALA A 80 0.59 -4.52 12.49
C ALA A 80 1.13 -3.57 11.42
N HIS A 81 1.72 -2.45 11.86
CA HIS A 81 2.41 -1.49 10.99
C HIS A 81 1.55 -0.86 9.87
N ARG A 82 0.22 -0.69 10.09
CA ARG A 82 -0.71 -0.04 9.14
C ARG A 82 -0.13 1.19 8.48
N SER A 83 0.18 2.21 9.29
CA SER A 83 0.64 3.50 8.78
C SER A 83 1.95 3.38 8.01
N ALA A 84 2.88 2.52 8.46
CA ALA A 84 4.15 2.32 7.78
C ALA A 84 3.97 1.72 6.38
N ILE A 85 3.14 0.68 6.26
CA ILE A 85 2.92 -0.04 4.99
C ILE A 85 2.07 0.81 4.06
N VAL A 86 0.90 1.27 4.53
CA VAL A 86 -0.08 1.98 3.71
C VAL A 86 0.47 3.31 3.21
N LYS A 87 1.05 4.15 4.09
CA LYS A 87 1.62 5.44 3.67
C LYS A 87 2.80 5.23 2.70
N ALA A 88 3.67 4.25 2.94
CA ALA A 88 4.81 4.00 2.06
C ALA A 88 4.37 3.57 0.64
N VAL A 89 3.43 2.63 0.53
CA VAL A 89 2.88 2.19 -0.76
C VAL A 89 2.16 3.33 -1.47
N ALA A 90 1.31 4.07 -0.75
CA ALA A 90 0.54 5.15 -1.35
C ALA A 90 1.42 6.32 -1.82
N GLN A 91 2.42 6.72 -1.03
CA GLN A 91 3.40 7.74 -1.43
C GLN A 91 4.25 7.29 -2.62
N LYS A 92 4.65 6.01 -2.66
CA LYS A 92 5.38 5.45 -3.81
C LYS A 92 4.56 5.54 -5.08
N MET A 93 3.27 5.15 -5.00
CA MET A 93 2.36 5.24 -6.14
C MET A 93 2.05 6.67 -6.54
N ASN A 94 1.99 7.62 -5.60
CA ASN A 94 1.84 9.04 -5.92
C ASN A 94 3.04 9.60 -6.69
N GLY A 95 4.24 9.13 -6.40
CA GLY A 95 5.43 9.48 -7.19
C GLY A 95 5.36 8.98 -8.64
N ALA A 96 4.72 7.84 -8.87
CA ALA A 96 4.55 7.25 -10.21
C ALA A 96 3.31 7.78 -10.95
N LEU A 97 2.22 8.06 -10.23
CA LEU A 97 0.92 8.52 -10.71
C LEU A 97 0.43 9.67 -9.80
N PRO A 98 0.86 10.91 -10.07
CA PRO A 98 0.50 12.05 -9.24
C PRO A 98 -1.01 12.25 -9.11
N GLY A 99 -1.48 12.50 -7.89
CA GLY A 99 -2.90 12.74 -7.58
C GLY A 99 -3.66 11.51 -7.10
N ILE A 100 -3.02 10.34 -7.04
CA ILE A 100 -3.65 9.12 -6.52
C ILE A 100 -3.73 9.08 -4.99
N TYR A 101 -2.81 9.78 -4.32
CA TYR A 101 -2.72 9.86 -2.87
C TYR A 101 -2.48 11.30 -2.44
N ASP A 102 -3.24 11.73 -1.45
CA ASP A 102 -3.12 13.05 -0.81
C ASP A 102 -2.70 12.85 0.65
N SER A 103 -1.47 13.26 0.97
CA SER A 103 -0.94 13.14 2.33
C SER A 103 -1.57 14.13 3.30
N SER A 104 -2.09 15.26 2.82
CA SER A 104 -2.66 16.31 3.68
C SER A 104 -3.91 15.84 4.42
N LEU A 105 -4.64 14.87 3.84
CA LEU A 105 -5.77 14.20 4.48
C LEU A 105 -5.40 13.41 5.74
N TYR A 106 -4.10 13.20 5.99
CA TYR A 106 -3.58 12.49 7.16
C TYR A 106 -2.69 13.39 8.05
N GLU A 107 -2.52 14.67 7.70
CA GLU A 107 -1.73 15.62 8.50
C GLU A 107 -2.53 16.14 9.72
N GLU A 108 -3.88 16.14 9.65
CA GLU A 108 -4.74 16.54 10.77
C GLU A 108 -4.76 15.54 11.94
N ASP A 109 -4.39 14.27 11.71
CA ASP A 109 -4.38 13.21 12.73
C ASP A 109 -3.05 13.10 13.51
N GLU A 110 -2.00 13.84 13.12
CA GLU A 110 -0.66 13.77 13.75
C GLU A 110 -0.42 14.88 14.80
N GLU A 111 -1.39 15.77 15.08
CA GLU A 111 -1.29 16.82 16.11
C GLU A 111 -1.73 16.40 17.53
N GLU A 112 -2.21 15.16 17.74
CA GLU A 112 -2.48 14.62 19.08
C GLU A 112 -1.44 13.56 19.50
N ASP A 113 -0.24 14.00 19.89
CA ASP A 113 0.68 13.26 20.76
C ASP A 113 1.49 14.22 21.66
#